data_AF-A0A7U4LZX3-F1
#
_entry.id   AF-A0A7U4LZX3-F1
#
_cell.length_a   1.000
_cell.length_b   1.000
_cell.length_c   1.000
_cell.angle_alpha   90.00
_cell.angle_beta   90.00
_cell.angle_gamma   90.00
#
_symmetry.space_group_name_H-M   'P 1'
#
loop_
_entity.id
_entity.type
_entity.pdbx_description
1 polymer ?
#
loop_
_entity_poly.entity_id
_entity_poly.type
_entity_poly.pdbx_seq_one_letter_code
_entity_poly.pdbx_strand_id
1 'polypeptide(L)' 'MCIICRSRHPQKSLIRLKQNGKEVIAFNGMGRSFYLCRNCVNDKKKLKGLAKRFKQDLEQLARLLGTLA' A
#
# COMPACT_ATOMS: atom_id res chain seq x y z
N MET A 1 0.31 11.53 -2.42
CA MET A 1 0.49 11.61 -0.94
C MET A 1 0.52 10.20 -0.37
N CYS A 2 1.56 9.80 0.36
CA CYS A 2 1.60 8.47 0.99
C CYS A 2 0.57 8.39 2.14
N ILE A 3 -0.21 7.30 2.21
CA ILE A 3 -1.22 7.10 3.26
C ILE A 3 -0.61 6.85 4.65
N ILE A 4 0.62 6.34 4.71
CA ILE A 4 1.32 6.01 5.96
C ILE A 4 2.02 7.25 6.52
N CYS A 5 2.99 7.80 5.79
CA CYS A 5 3.84 8.88 6.31
C CYS A 5 3.42 10.29 5.90
N ARG A 6 2.36 10.44 5.10
CA ARG A 6 1.82 11.75 4.66
C ARG A 6 2.86 12.63 3.95
N SER A 7 3.92 12.04 3.39
CA SER A 7 4.85 12.73 2.51
C SER A 7 4.26 12.86 1.10
N ARG A 8 4.51 14.02 0.47
CA ARG A 8 4.14 14.29 -0.91
C ARG A 8 5.24 13.79 -1.84
N HIS A 9 4.85 13.04 -2.85
CA HIS A 9 5.71 12.54 -3.93
C HIS A 9 4.93 12.65 -5.24
N PRO A 10 5.61 12.71 -6.41
CA PRO A 10 4.95 12.60 -7.70
C PRO A 10 4.03 11.39 -7.74
N GLN A 11 2.81 11.54 -8.26
CA GLN A 11 1.84 10.45 -8.27
C GLN A 11 2.37 9.20 -8.99
N LYS A 12 3.14 9.40 -10.07
CA LYS A 12 3.79 8.33 -10.84
C LYS A 12 4.87 7.55 -10.07
N SER A 13 5.39 8.09 -8.97
CA SER A 13 6.38 7.41 -8.12
C SER A 13 5.77 6.73 -6.90
N LEU A 14 4.45 6.75 -6.77
CA LEU A 14 3.72 6.12 -5.67
C LEU A 14 3.04 4.85 -6.15
N ILE A 15 3.12 3.80 -5.32
CA ILE A 15 2.40 2.55 -5.56
C ILE A 15 0.93 2.81 -5.25
N ARG A 16 0.05 2.55 -6.21
CA ARG A 16 -1.39 2.76 -6.10
C ARG A 16 -2.10 1.43 -5.86
N LEU A 17 -2.81 1.35 -4.74
CA LEU A 17 -3.57 0.17 -4.31
C LEU A 17 -5.03 0.53 -4.09
N LYS A 18 -5.88 -0.48 -3.96
CA LYS A 18 -7.25 -0.35 -3.47
C LYS A 18 -7.58 -1.45 -2.48
N GLN A 19 -8.60 -1.20 -1.67
CA GLN A 19 -9.24 -2.25 -0.90
C GLN A 19 -10.42 -2.81 -1.71
N ASN A 20 -10.44 -4.12 -1.92
CA ASN A 20 -11.55 -4.83 -2.56
C ASN A 20 -12.14 -5.81 -1.55
N GLY A 21 -13.29 -5.47 -0.96
CA GLY A 21 -13.84 -6.22 0.16
C GLY A 21 -12.87 -6.25 1.34
N LYS A 22 -12.40 -7.44 1.70
CA LYS A 22 -11.43 -7.65 2.79
C LYS A 22 -9.98 -7.65 2.33
N GLU A 23 -9.67 -7.49 1.05
CA GLU A 23 -8.30 -7.62 0.54
C GLU A 23 -7.73 -6.29 0.04
N VAL A 24 -6.42 -6.13 0.17
CA VAL A 24 -5.68 -5.05 -0.49
C VAL A 24 -5.09 -5.60 -1.79
N ILE A 25 -5.39 -4.94 -2.91
CA ILE A 25 -4.94 -5.33 -4.25
C ILE A 25 -4.38 -4.14 -5.03
N ALA A 26 -3.67 -4.42 -6.12
CA ALA A 26 -3.24 -3.38 -7.06
C ALA A 26 -4.44 -2.61 -7.62
N PHE A 27 -4.27 -1.30 -7.83
CA PHE A 27 -5.34 -0.50 -8.39
C PHE A 27 -5.56 -0.82 -9.87
N ASN A 28 -6.81 -1.07 -10.26
CA ASN A 28 -7.19 -1.51 -11.60
C ASN A 28 -7.97 -0.46 -12.41
N GLY A 29 -7.88 0.82 -12.03
CA GLY A 29 -8.64 1.90 -12.69
C GLY A 29 -9.98 2.23 -12.04
N MET A 30 -10.50 1.39 -11.15
CA MET A 30 -11.84 1.57 -10.56
C MET A 30 -11.86 1.52 -9.03
N GLY A 31 -12.75 2.33 -8.44
CA GLY A 31 -13.02 2.36 -7.00
C GLY A 31 -12.08 3.25 -6.19
N ARG A 32 -12.22 3.20 -4.86
CA ARG A 32 -11.42 4.01 -3.93
C ARG A 32 -9.99 3.47 -3.83
N SER A 33 -9.03 4.28 -4.27
CA SER A 33 -7.62 3.95 -4.21
C SER A 33 -6.88 4.74 -3.12
N PHE A 34 -5.73 4.22 -2.71
CA PHE A 34 -4.76 4.92 -1.88
C PHE A 34 -3.35 4.72 -2.40
N TYR A 35 -2.40 5.51 -1.88
CA TYR A 35 -1.02 5.53 -2.35
C TYR A 35 -0.02 5.21 -1.23
N LEU A 36 1.04 4.50 -1.59
CA LEU A 36 2.18 4.19 -0.74
C LEU A 36 3.48 4.66 -1.40
N CYS A 37 4.42 5.19 -0.60
CA CYS A 37 5.77 5.45 -1.07
C CYS A 37 6.69 4.27 -0.79
N ARG A 38 7.73 4.10 -1.62
CA ARG A 38 8.73 3.03 -1.49
C ARG A 38 9.38 2.97 -0.11
N ASN A 39 9.69 4.12 0.48
CA ASN A 39 10.28 4.19 1.82
C ASN A 39 9.38 3.56 2.90
N CYS A 40 8.06 3.63 2.77
CA CYS A 40 7.16 3.00 3.73
C CYS A 40 6.93 1.50 3.46
N VAL A 41 7.05 1.07 2.19
CA VAL A 41 6.96 -0.34 1.82
C VAL A 41 8.16 -1.12 2.37
N ASN A 42 9.36 -0.52 2.34
CA ASN A 42 10.59 -1.13 2.82
C ASN A 42 10.76 -1.04 4.35
N ASP A 43 9.82 -0.43 5.06
CA ASP A 43 9.85 -0.26 6.51
C ASP A 43 8.89 -1.27 7.17
N LYS A 44 9.45 -2.32 7.77
CA LYS A 44 8.69 -3.42 8.39
C LYS A 44 7.71 -2.95 9.47
N LYS A 45 8.05 -1.89 10.23
CA LYS A 45 7.18 -1.35 11.28
C LYS A 45 5.96 -0.67 10.67
N LYS A 46 6.19 0.12 9.61
CA LYS A 46 5.11 0.78 8.85
C LYS A 46 4.24 -0.23 8.12
N LEU A 47 4.83 -1.26 7.54
CA LEU A 47 4.11 -2.33 6.85
C LEU A 47 3.18 -3.10 7.80
N LYS A 48 3.65 -3.41 9.03
CA LYS A 48 2.80 -3.98 10.09
C LYS A 48 1.61 -3.08 10.43
N GLY A 49 1.83 -1.76 10.52
CA GLY A 49 0.75 -0.80 10.76
C GLY A 49 -0.27 -0.78 9.63
N LEU A 50 0.19 -0.87 8.38
CA LEU A 50 -0.67 -0.96 7.20
C LEU A 50 -1.51 -2.24 7.21
N ALA A 51 -0.88 -3.38 7.48
CA ALA A 51 -1.56 -4.68 7.58
C ALA A 51 -2.69 -4.64 8.63
N LYS A 52 -2.40 -4.10 9.82
CA LYS A 52 -3.42 -3.91 10.87
C LYS A 52 -4.57 -3.01 10.43
N ARG A 53 -4.27 -1.86 9.82
CA ARG A 53 -5.27 -0.88 9.37
C ARG A 53 -6.27 -1.48 8.38
N PHE A 54 -5.77 -2.31 7.47
CA PHE A 54 -6.58 -2.93 6.42
C PHE A 54 -6.96 -4.39 6.73
N LYS A 55 -6.68 -4.89 7.94
CA LYS A 55 -6.93 -6.27 8.38
C LYS A 55 -6.37 -7.31 7.39
N GLN A 56 -5.17 -7.05 6.86
CA GLN A 56 -4.46 -7.94 5.95
C GLN A 56 -3.50 -8.86 6.71
N ASP A 57 -3.25 -10.04 6.13
CA ASP A 57 -2.07 -10.82 6.46
C ASP A 57 -0.80 -10.07 6.03
N LEU A 58 0.22 -10.06 6.90
CA LEU A 58 1.45 -9.31 6.67
C LEU A 58 2.29 -9.91 5.54
N GLU A 59 2.35 -11.24 5.44
CA GLU A 59 3.13 -11.89 4.37
C GLU A 59 2.48 -11.68 3.01
N GLN A 60 1.16 -11.84 2.90
CA GLN A 60 0.44 -11.61 1.66
C GLN A 60 0.60 -10.18 1.17
N LEU A 61 0.50 -9.21 2.10
CA LEU A 61 0.72 -7.80 1.77
C LEU A 61 2.16 -7.52 1.33
N ALA A 62 3.15 -8.14 1.99
CA ALA A 62 4.56 -8.01 1.62
C ALA A 62 4.85 -8.60 0.22
N ARG A 63 4.28 -9.78 -0.09
CA ARG A 63 4.40 -10.42 -1.41
C ARG A 63 3.80 -9.53 -2.51
N LEU A 64 2.57 -9.03 -2.31
CA LEU A 64 1.94 -8.10 -3.24
C LEU A 64 2.82 -6.88 -3.50
N LEU A 65 3.30 -6.23 -2.44
CA LEU A 65 4.13 -5.04 -2.58
C LEU A 65 5.48 -5.32 -3.25
N GLY A 66 6.06 -6.51 -3.02
CA GLY A 66 7.27 -6.94 -3.72
C GLY A 66 7.11 -7.06 -5.23
N THR A 67 5.91 -7.35 -5.74
CA THR A 67 5.63 -7.37 -7.19
C THR A 67 5.41 -5.99 -7.81
N LEU A 68 5.24 -4.95 -6.98
CA LEU A 68 4.85 -3.60 -7.42
C LEU A 68 5.92 -2.53 -7.15
N ALA A 69 6.96 -2.83 -6.37
CA ALA A 69 7.93 -1.86 -5.85
C ALA A 69 9.10 -1.60 -6.80
#